data_AF-A0AAN8AT66-F1
#
_entry.id   AF-A0AAN8AT66-F1
#
_cell.length_a   1.000
_cell.length_b   1.000
_cell.length_c   1.000
_cell.angle_alpha   90.00
_cell.angle_beta   90.00
_cell.angle_gamma   90.00
#
_symmetry.space_group_name_H-M   'P 1'
#
loop_
_entity.id
_entity.type
_entity.pdbx_description
1 polymer ?
#
loop_
_entity_poly.entity_id
_entity_poly.type
_entity_poly.pdbx_seq_one_letter_code
_entity_poly.pdbx_strand_id
1 'polypeptide(L)'
;MIIIGLKEQQYATRISFYGSSKVTMNVTSEKMGVKQGDAVGISVEILNDTTHVVTPKFYLCEKQTFVAQSKRIVHTNESLFSSGDAVPAESTLTITKVLSIPPQLHPTFFNCCMMKLEYRLKVTLDIPLARDSEIKLPLVILLGSPKPHQQKPKRSIWFRKLPG
;
A
#
# COMPACT_ATOMS: atom_id res chain seq x y z
N MET A 1 -3.39 -6.31 22.70
CA MET A 1 -2.44 -5.30 22.18
C MET A 1 -3.24 -4.29 21.38
N ILE A 2 -3.30 -3.04 21.83
CA ILE A 2 -3.96 -1.95 21.10
C ILE A 2 -2.88 -1.33 20.20
N ILE A 3 -3.12 -1.28 18.89
CA ILE A 3 -2.25 -0.55 17.98
C ILE A 3 -2.75 0.89 17.99
N ILE A 4 -2.00 1.78 18.63
CA ILE A 4 -2.26 3.22 18.61
C ILE A 4 -2.01 3.79 17.20
N GLY A 5 -2.73 4.83 16.83
CA GLY A 5 -2.56 5.52 15.55
C GLY A 5 -3.14 4.83 14.31
N LEU A 6 -3.92 3.75 14.44
CA LEU A 6 -4.54 3.10 13.27
C LEU A 6 -5.40 4.05 12.41
N LYS A 7 -6.02 5.06 13.03
CA LYS A 7 -6.82 6.07 12.33
C LYS A 7 -6.05 7.37 12.08
N GLU A 8 -4.80 7.46 12.53
CA GLU A 8 -4.02 8.68 12.40
C GLU A 8 -3.42 8.78 11.01
N GLN A 9 -3.49 9.99 10.47
CA GLN A 9 -2.84 10.36 9.24
C GLN A 9 -1.32 10.27 9.40
N GLN A 10 -0.65 9.82 8.36
CA GLN A 10 0.80 9.71 8.31
C GLN A 10 1.36 10.67 7.29
N TYR A 11 2.54 11.23 7.56
CA TYR A 11 3.24 12.15 6.67
C TYR A 11 4.74 11.84 6.65
N ALA A 12 5.35 11.91 5.47
CA ALA A 12 6.78 11.83 5.31
C ALA A 12 7.26 12.67 4.12
N THR A 13 8.43 13.28 4.26
CA THR A 13 9.09 14.06 3.21
C THR A 13 10.43 13.44 2.86
N ARG A 14 10.77 13.47 1.58
CA ARG A 14 12.09 13.10 1.06
C ARG A 14 12.53 14.15 0.06
N ILE A 15 13.74 14.66 0.26
CA ILE A 15 14.41 15.52 -0.72
C ILE A 15 15.54 14.69 -1.35
N SER A 16 15.58 14.67 -2.68
CA SER A 16 16.57 13.94 -3.47
C SER A 16 17.26 14.92 -4.42
N PHE A 17 18.59 14.93 -4.41
CA PHE A 17 19.39 15.86 -5.22
C PHE A 17 19.88 15.16 -6.50
N TYR A 18 19.78 15.86 -7.65
CA TYR A 18 20.14 15.38 -8.97
C TYR A 18 21.11 16.37 -9.64
N GLY A 19 22.33 16.48 -9.11
CA GLY A 19 23.26 17.53 -9.49
C GLY A 19 22.92 18.84 -8.77
N SER A 20 22.68 19.91 -9.53
CA SER A 20 22.23 21.20 -8.98
C SER A 20 20.72 21.29 -8.75
N SER A 21 19.94 20.35 -9.31
CA SER A 21 18.50 20.26 -9.13
C SER A 21 18.11 19.34 -7.99
N LYS A 22 16.84 19.39 -7.59
CA LYS A 22 16.27 18.50 -6.57
C LYS A 22 14.84 18.10 -6.90
N VAL A 23 14.40 16.99 -6.33
CA VAL A 23 12.99 16.63 -6.25
C VAL A 23 12.60 16.52 -4.79
N THR A 24 11.54 17.18 -4.40
CA THR A 24 10.92 17.03 -3.08
C THR A 24 9.65 16.21 -3.22
N MET A 25 9.57 15.11 -2.46
CA MET A 25 8.43 14.22 -2.41
C MET A 25 7.81 14.26 -1.01
N ASN A 26 6.56 14.71 -0.92
CA ASN A 26 5.76 14.74 0.30
C ASN A 26 4.65 13.69 0.18
N VAL A 27 4.71 12.64 1.00
CA VAL A 27 3.73 11.54 1.00
C VAL A 27 2.86 11.64 2.23
N THR A 28 1.56 11.63 2.01
CA THR A 28 0.53 11.61 3.05
C THR A 28 -0.33 10.36 2.89
N SER A 29 -0.56 9.62 3.97
CA SER A 29 -1.57 8.56 4.01
C SER A 29 -2.66 8.91 5.00
N GLU A 30 -3.92 8.75 4.62
CA GLU A 30 -5.07 9.13 5.46
C GLU A 30 -5.11 8.40 6.81
N LYS A 31 -4.56 7.18 6.88
CA LYS A 31 -4.59 6.31 8.05
C LYS A 31 -3.50 5.24 7.99
N MET A 32 -3.06 4.75 9.14
CA MET A 32 -2.13 3.61 9.23
C MET A 32 -2.81 2.25 9.14
N GLY A 33 -4.07 2.15 9.56
CA GLY A 33 -4.82 0.90 9.70
C GLY A 33 -5.96 0.78 8.69
N VAL A 34 -6.06 -0.38 8.05
CA VAL A 34 -7.09 -0.69 7.06
C VAL A 34 -7.54 -2.14 7.22
N LYS A 35 -8.81 -2.49 6.95
CA LYS A 35 -9.23 -3.89 6.95
C LYS A 35 -8.97 -4.53 5.59
N GLN A 36 -8.85 -5.85 5.55
CA GLN A 36 -8.85 -6.60 4.29
C GLN A 36 -10.10 -6.25 3.47
N GLY A 37 -9.90 -5.94 2.18
CA GLY A 37 -10.98 -5.56 1.26
C GLY A 37 -11.39 -4.09 1.33
N ASP A 38 -10.90 -3.33 2.31
CA ASP A 38 -11.07 -1.87 2.36
C ASP A 38 -10.00 -1.17 1.51
N ALA A 39 -10.12 0.15 1.37
CA ALA A 39 -9.13 0.97 0.68
C ALA A 39 -8.48 2.01 1.61
N VAL A 40 -7.31 2.47 1.20
CA VAL A 40 -6.56 3.55 1.85
C VAL A 40 -6.18 4.63 0.84
N GLY A 41 -6.50 5.89 1.16
CA GLY A 41 -6.08 7.06 0.40
C GLY A 41 -4.62 7.44 0.67
N ILE A 42 -3.88 7.72 -0.39
CA ILE A 42 -2.52 8.27 -0.35
C ILE A 42 -2.46 9.48 -1.27
N SER A 43 -1.89 10.59 -0.78
CA SER A 43 -1.57 11.77 -1.55
C SER A 43 -0.06 11.95 -1.62
N VAL A 44 0.46 12.27 -2.81
CA VAL A 44 1.87 12.52 -3.06
C VAL A 44 2.00 13.85 -3.77
N GLU A 45 2.60 14.82 -3.10
CA GLU A 45 3.00 16.09 -3.70
C GLU A 45 4.47 15.98 -4.11
N ILE A 46 4.75 16.35 -5.36
CA ILE A 46 6.07 16.29 -5.97
C ILE A 46 6.41 17.67 -6.49
N LEU A 47 7.49 18.24 -5.95
CA LEU A 47 8.12 19.45 -6.47
C LEU A 47 9.34 19.00 -7.26
N ASN A 48 9.26 19.07 -8.58
CA ASN A 48 10.29 18.60 -9.49
C ASN A 48 11.06 19.79 -10.07
N ASP A 49 12.22 20.11 -9.48
CA ASP A 49 13.13 21.16 -9.97
C ASP A 49 14.17 20.59 -10.95
N THR A 50 13.88 19.43 -11.56
CA THR A 50 14.78 18.76 -12.51
C THR A 50 14.30 18.95 -13.95
N THR A 51 15.22 18.76 -14.89
CA THR A 51 14.95 18.78 -16.33
C THR A 51 14.31 17.51 -16.86
N HIS A 52 14.05 16.52 -16.00
CA HIS A 52 13.47 15.23 -16.40
C HIS A 52 12.03 15.10 -15.92
N VAL A 53 11.25 14.31 -16.65
CA VAL A 53 9.92 13.89 -16.22
C VAL A 53 10.07 12.89 -15.08
N VAL A 54 9.27 13.04 -14.03
CA VAL A 54 9.28 12.19 -12.84
C VAL A 54 7.95 11.46 -12.71
N THR A 55 7.95 10.14 -12.53
CA THR A 55 6.70 9.38 -12.36
C THR A 55 6.68 8.68 -11.01
N PRO A 56 5.72 8.98 -10.10
CA PRO A 56 5.60 8.25 -8.87
C PRO A 56 4.99 6.85 -9.10
N LYS A 57 5.56 5.84 -8.44
CA LYS A 57 5.05 4.47 -8.43
C LYS A 57 4.71 4.07 -7.00
N PHE A 58 3.57 3.40 -6.85
CA PHE A 58 3.01 3.00 -5.57
C PHE A 58 3.10 1.48 -5.44
N TYR A 59 3.72 1.01 -4.36
CA TYR A 59 3.92 -0.40 -4.07
C TYR A 59 3.37 -0.75 -2.70
N LEU A 60 2.93 -2.00 -2.57
CA LEU A 60 2.74 -2.64 -1.28
C LEU A 60 3.94 -3.56 -1.02
N CYS A 61 4.67 -3.26 0.04
CA CYS A 61 5.74 -4.10 0.51
C CYS A 61 5.21 -5.02 1.60
N GLU A 62 5.32 -6.32 1.39
CA GLU A 62 5.14 -7.35 2.39
C GLU A 62 6.51 -7.80 2.91
N LYS A 63 6.66 -7.84 4.23
CA LYS A 63 7.88 -8.31 4.88
C LYS A 63 7.54 -9.39 5.90
N GLN A 64 7.96 -10.61 5.59
CA GLN A 64 7.86 -11.76 6.46
C GLN A 64 9.19 -11.99 7.17
N THR A 65 9.19 -12.03 8.48
CA THR A 65 10.36 -12.36 9.30
C THR A 65 10.08 -13.68 10.02
N PHE A 66 11.03 -14.61 9.95
CA PHE A 66 11.02 -15.87 10.69
C PHE A 66 12.28 -15.96 11.55
N VAL A 67 12.15 -16.40 12.79
CA VAL A 67 13.23 -16.53 13.78
C VAL A 67 13.12 -17.90 14.43
N ALA A 68 14.18 -18.69 14.30
CA ALA A 68 14.31 -20.00 14.94
C ALA A 68 15.79 -20.28 15.22
N GLN A 69 16.09 -20.88 16.39
CA GLN A 69 17.45 -21.33 16.75
C GLN A 69 18.53 -20.25 16.52
N SER A 70 18.27 -19.01 16.95
CA SER A 70 19.15 -17.84 16.76
C SER A 70 19.40 -17.40 15.31
N LYS A 71 18.74 -18.01 14.33
CA LYS A 71 18.76 -17.60 12.92
C LYS A 71 17.52 -16.75 12.62
N ARG A 72 17.73 -15.66 11.86
CA ARG A 72 16.66 -14.81 11.33
C ARG A 72 16.64 -14.87 9.82
N ILE A 73 15.48 -15.16 9.25
CA ILE A 73 15.22 -15.15 7.81
C ILE A 73 14.20 -14.04 7.54
N VAL A 74 14.44 -13.23 6.52
CA VAL A 74 13.54 -12.16 6.08
C VAL A 74 13.22 -12.36 4.61
N HIS A 75 11.94 -12.53 4.30
CA HIS A 75 11.42 -12.51 2.94
C HIS A 75 10.70 -11.18 2.72
N THR A 76 11.02 -10.50 1.63
CA THR A 76 10.37 -9.26 1.22
C THR A 76 9.77 -9.47 -0.15
N ASN A 77 8.50 -9.12 -0.31
CA ASN A 77 7.81 -9.08 -1.58
C ASN A 77 7.29 -7.67 -1.82
N GLU A 78 7.48 -7.14 -3.02
CA GLU A 78 6.96 -5.83 -3.42
C GLU A 78 6.01 -6.03 -4.60
N SER A 79 4.76 -5.63 -4.43
CA SER A 79 3.76 -5.64 -5.51
C SER A 79 3.46 -4.21 -5.95
N LEU A 80 3.58 -3.94 -7.25
CA LEU A 80 3.17 -2.67 -7.83
C LEU A 80 1.65 -2.57 -7.75
N PHE A 81 1.16 -1.52 -7.09
CA PHE A 81 -0.24 -1.22 -6.94
C PHE A 81 -0.75 -0.32 -8.07
N SER A 82 -0.01 0.74 -8.35
CA SER A 82 -0.41 1.75 -9.33
C SER A 82 0.78 2.64 -9.71
N SER A 83 0.67 3.29 -10.86
CA SER A 83 1.52 4.41 -11.25
C SER A 83 0.70 5.70 -11.17
N GLY A 84 1.34 6.76 -10.67
CA GLY A 84 0.78 8.11 -10.73
C GLY A 84 0.99 8.75 -12.09
N ASP A 85 0.42 9.93 -12.24
CA ASP A 85 0.60 10.72 -13.45
C ASP A 85 2.04 11.27 -13.50
N ALA A 86 2.56 11.39 -14.70
CA ALA A 86 3.90 11.93 -14.91
C ALA A 86 3.95 13.41 -14.54
N VAL A 87 4.95 13.79 -13.75
CA VAL A 87 5.23 15.18 -13.36
C VAL A 87 6.26 15.76 -14.31
N PRO A 88 5.91 16.77 -15.12
CA PRO A 88 6.85 17.42 -16.03
C PRO A 88 8.06 18.02 -15.32
N ALA A 89 9.12 18.29 -16.08
CA ALA A 89 10.27 19.05 -15.63
C ALA A 89 9.84 20.42 -15.06
N GLU A 90 10.57 20.91 -14.06
CA GLU A 90 10.37 22.24 -13.45
C GLU A 90 8.91 22.53 -13.06
N SER A 91 8.23 21.55 -12.46
CA SER A 91 6.81 21.65 -12.13
C SER A 91 6.46 21.00 -10.80
N THR A 92 5.30 21.37 -10.26
CA THR A 92 4.76 20.76 -9.04
C THR A 92 3.40 20.16 -9.31
N LEU A 93 3.19 18.92 -8.87
CA LEU A 93 1.90 18.24 -8.96
C LEU A 93 1.60 17.44 -7.70
N THR A 94 0.32 17.41 -7.35
CA THR A 94 -0.20 16.58 -6.26
C THR A 94 -1.08 15.49 -6.83
N ILE A 95 -0.72 14.24 -6.54
CA ILE A 95 -1.35 13.04 -7.06
C ILE A 95 -1.98 12.28 -5.89
N THR A 96 -3.28 12.06 -5.97
CA THR A 96 -4.02 11.24 -4.99
C THR A 96 -4.40 9.91 -5.60
N LYS A 97 -4.07 8.82 -4.91
CA LYS A 97 -4.45 7.45 -5.28
C LYS A 97 -5.19 6.77 -4.13
N VAL A 98 -6.19 5.98 -4.48
CA VAL A 98 -6.90 5.09 -3.56
C VAL A 98 -6.38 3.67 -3.80
N LEU A 99 -5.75 3.08 -2.77
CA LEU A 99 -5.21 1.74 -2.86
C LEU A 99 -6.17 0.74 -2.21
N SER A 100 -6.75 -0.13 -3.04
CA SER A 100 -7.69 -1.18 -2.60
C SER A 100 -6.93 -2.40 -2.09
N ILE A 101 -7.02 -2.67 -0.79
CA ILE A 101 -6.31 -3.79 -0.16
C ILE A 101 -6.98 -5.11 -0.55
N PRO A 102 -6.27 -6.04 -1.21
CA PRO A 102 -6.86 -7.29 -1.62
C PRO A 102 -7.37 -8.09 -0.41
N PRO A 103 -8.58 -8.65 -0.48
CA PRO A 103 -9.18 -9.38 0.65
C PRO A 103 -8.41 -10.67 1.00
N GLN A 104 -7.60 -11.20 0.08
CA GLN A 104 -6.80 -12.41 0.27
C GLN A 104 -5.48 -12.18 1.01
N LEU A 105 -5.03 -10.93 1.20
CA LEU A 105 -3.82 -10.65 1.98
C LEU A 105 -4.01 -11.10 3.42
N HIS A 106 -2.96 -11.54 4.10
CA HIS A 106 -3.08 -11.93 5.49
C HIS A 106 -3.13 -10.70 6.41
N PRO A 107 -3.84 -10.77 7.56
CA PRO A 107 -3.77 -9.70 8.55
C PRO A 107 -2.33 -9.53 9.06
N THR A 108 -1.94 -8.29 9.31
CA THR A 108 -0.63 -7.97 9.88
C THR A 108 -0.50 -8.64 11.24
N PHE A 109 0.64 -9.29 11.48
CA PHE A 109 0.98 -9.87 12.77
C PHE A 109 2.43 -9.54 13.12
N PHE A 110 2.66 -8.87 14.23
CA PHE A 110 4.02 -8.50 14.66
C PHE A 110 4.27 -8.73 16.15
N ASN A 111 3.24 -9.22 16.87
CA ASN A 111 3.28 -9.57 18.28
C ASN A 111 3.72 -11.02 18.52
N CYS A 112 4.67 -11.52 17.74
CA CYS A 112 5.26 -12.84 17.92
C CYS A 112 6.79 -12.73 17.76
N CYS A 113 7.52 -13.40 18.65
CA CYS A 113 8.99 -13.39 18.65
C CYS A 113 9.58 -14.27 17.55
N MET A 114 8.87 -15.32 17.14
CA MET A 114 9.33 -16.25 16.11
C MET A 114 8.93 -15.82 14.70
N MET A 115 7.80 -15.13 14.52
CA MET A 115 7.32 -14.77 13.20
C MET A 115 6.70 -13.38 13.18
N LYS A 116 6.92 -12.61 12.10
CA LYS A 116 6.27 -11.32 11.85
C LYS A 116 5.89 -11.18 10.39
N LEU A 117 4.74 -10.58 10.13
CA LEU A 117 4.27 -10.12 8.82
C LEU A 117 3.95 -8.63 8.95
N GLU A 118 4.76 -7.82 8.30
CA GLU A 118 4.66 -6.37 8.29
C GLU A 118 4.31 -5.90 6.87
N TYR A 119 3.42 -4.92 6.76
CA TYR A 119 3.12 -4.25 5.49
C TYR A 119 3.62 -2.81 5.51
N ARG A 120 4.06 -2.31 4.35
CA ARG A 120 4.38 -0.91 4.14
C ARG A 120 3.86 -0.44 2.80
N LEU A 121 3.35 0.79 2.78
CA LEU A 121 3.08 1.55 1.58
C LEU A 121 4.38 2.19 1.13
N LYS A 122 4.85 1.84 -0.06
CA LYS A 122 6.08 2.39 -0.63
C LYS A 122 5.72 3.27 -1.81
N VAL A 123 6.25 4.49 -1.81
CA VAL A 123 6.19 5.40 -2.96
C VAL A 123 7.62 5.57 -3.47
N THR A 124 7.85 5.31 -4.75
CA THR A 124 9.11 5.61 -5.43
C THR A 124 8.93 6.64 -6.51
N LEU A 125 10.00 7.35 -6.84
CA LEU A 125 10.04 8.22 -8.02
C LEU A 125 10.88 7.54 -9.10
N ASP A 126 10.26 7.23 -10.23
CA ASP A 126 10.93 6.80 -11.45
C ASP A 126 11.47 8.03 -12.17
N ILE A 127 12.80 8.16 -12.21
CA ILE A 127 13.50 9.26 -12.84
C ILE A 127 14.55 8.66 -13.80
N PRO A 128 14.55 9.05 -15.07
CA PRO A 128 15.54 8.56 -16.03
C PRO A 128 16.96 8.72 -15.52
N LEU A 129 17.77 7.66 -15.64
CA LEU A 129 19.22 7.65 -15.37
C LEU A 129 19.62 7.98 -13.93
N ALA A 130 18.67 7.99 -12.99
CA ALA A 130 18.92 8.30 -11.60
C ALA A 130 18.49 7.17 -10.67
N ARG A 131 18.97 7.20 -9.42
CA ARG A 131 18.50 6.24 -8.41
C ARG A 131 17.10 6.65 -7.95
N ASP A 132 16.19 5.70 -7.96
CA ASP A 132 14.84 5.87 -7.45
C ASP A 132 14.89 6.26 -5.97
N SER A 133 14.32 7.41 -5.65
CA SER A 133 14.08 7.80 -4.27
C SER A 133 12.84 7.09 -3.73
N GLU A 134 12.82 6.73 -2.45
CA GLU A 134 11.70 6.01 -1.84
C GLU A 134 11.28 6.60 -0.49
N ILE A 135 9.97 6.55 -0.22
CA ILE A 135 9.36 6.70 1.10
C ILE A 135 8.58 5.42 1.41
N LYS A 136 8.67 4.94 2.65
CA LYS A 136 7.92 3.78 3.16
C LYS A 136 7.12 4.18 4.40
N LEU A 137 5.80 4.16 4.31
CA LEU A 137 4.89 4.37 5.44
C LEU A 137 4.39 3.01 5.96
N PRO A 138 4.31 2.78 7.28
CA PRO A 138 3.73 1.56 7.81
C PRO A 138 2.25 1.42 7.43
N LEU A 139 1.84 0.18 7.18
CA LEU A 139 0.44 -0.19 6.95
C LEU A 139 0.08 -1.39 7.83
N VAL A 140 -1.01 -1.26 8.56
CA VAL A 140 -1.58 -2.34 9.36
C VAL A 140 -2.86 -2.82 8.69
N ILE A 141 -2.80 -4.05 8.17
CA ILE A 141 -3.95 -4.76 7.61
C ILE A 141 -4.62 -5.55 8.73
N LEU A 142 -5.85 -5.18 9.06
CA LEU A 142 -6.70 -5.86 10.03
C LEU A 142 -7.56 -6.91 9.34
N LEU A 143 -7.96 -7.94 10.10
CA LEU A 143 -8.91 -8.94 9.62
C LEU A 143 -10.21 -8.25 9.18
N GLY A 144 -10.60 -8.48 7.94
CA GLY A 144 -11.88 -8.02 7.39
C GLY A 144 -13.03 -8.86 7.92
N SER A 145 -14.23 -8.31 7.93
CA SER A 145 -15.42 -9.13 8.16
C SER A 145 -15.64 -10.05 6.96
N PRO A 146 -15.87 -11.36 7.14
CA PRO A 146 -16.26 -12.22 6.03
C PRO A 146 -17.51 -11.61 5.39
N LYS A 147 -17.47 -11.40 4.07
CA LYS A 147 -18.68 -11.04 3.33
C LYS A 147 -19.69 -12.16 3.60
N PRO A 148 -20.93 -11.87 4.04
CA PRO A 148 -21.92 -12.90 4.26
C PRO A 148 -22.00 -13.73 2.98
N HIS A 149 -21.89 -15.04 3.11
CA HIS A 149 -22.00 -15.93 1.97
C HIS A 149 -23.38 -15.65 1.37
N GLN A 150 -23.40 -15.07 0.16
CA GLN A 150 -24.64 -14.95 -0.61
C GLN A 150 -25.12 -16.38 -0.84
N GLN A 151 -26.03 -16.85 0.03
CA GLN A 151 -26.73 -18.09 -0.22
C GLN A 151 -27.43 -17.87 -1.56
N LYS A 152 -26.96 -18.58 -2.60
CA LYS A 152 -27.74 -18.72 -3.83
C LYS A 152 -29.15 -19.11 -3.37
N PRO A 153 -30.21 -18.41 -3.80
CA PRO A 153 -31.55 -18.77 -3.39
C PRO A 153 -31.72 -20.26 -3.67
N LYS A 154 -31.99 -21.03 -2.61
CA LYS A 154 -32.30 -22.45 -2.77
C LYS A 154 -33.49 -22.49 -3.71
N ARG A 155 -33.30 -22.95 -4.96
CA ARG A 155 -34.41 -23.23 -5.87
C ARG A 155 -35.36 -24.13 -5.10
N SER A 156 -36.55 -23.62 -4.79
CA SER A 156 -37.54 -24.37 -4.05
C SER A 156 -37.90 -25.61 -4.87
N ILE A 157 -37.87 -26.77 -4.22
CA ILE A 157 -38.19 -28.07 -4.82
C ILE A 157 -39.67 -28.12 -5.27
N TRP A 158 -40.48 -27.16 -4.82
CA TRP A 158 -41.91 -27.05 -5.09
C TRP A 158 -42.29 -26.70 -6.54
N PHE A 159 -41.36 -26.17 -7.36
CA PHE A 159 -41.64 -25.87 -8.77
C PHE A 159 -41.19 -27.01 -9.72
N ARG A 160 -41.56 -28.26 -9.43
CA ARG A 160 -41.29 -29.38 -10.36
C ARG A 160 -42.52 -30.12 -10.89
N LYS A 161 -43.75 -29.77 -10.49
CA LYS A 161 -44.94 -30.38 -11.09
C LYS A 161 -46.10 -29.39 -11.20
N LEU A 162 -46.13 -28.66 -12.32
CA LEU A 162 -47.39 -28.22 -12.91
C LEU A 162 -47.47 -28.91 -14.28
N PRO A 163 -48.41 -29.84 -14.50
CA PRO A 163 -48.75 -30.31 -15.84
C PRO A 163 -49.35 -29.14 -16.62
N GLY A 164 -48.93 -28.98 -17.88
CA GLY A 164 -49.60 -28.13 -18.86
C GLY A 164 -50.87 -28.78 -19.40
#